data_AF-A0A1F5NG73-F1
#
_entry.id   AF-A0A1F5NG73-F1
#
_cell.length_a   1.000
_cell.length_b   1.000
_cell.length_c   1.000
_cell.angle_alpha   90.00
_cell.angle_beta   90.00
_cell.angle_gamma   90.00
#
_symmetry.space_group_name_H-M   'P 1'
#
loop_
_entity.id
_entity.type
_entity.pdbx_description
1 polymer ?
#
loop_
_entity_poly.entity_id
_entity_poly.type
_entity_poly.pdbx_seq_one_letter_code
_entity_poly.pdbx_strand_id
1 'polypeptide(L)'
;MKEKFLILTVMALLTVSLLMFFGPKEERRVNIEVGYTNSSSPFFRSFAYDFTKHFIDWWHQRGEEEFGRIGEPLYIGEESQLFVVYLKTDSGTKLIWQARIPVLQKEVDILARIAVSRTADFLREYFRQRYI
;
A
#
# COMPACT_ATOMS: atom_id res chain seq x y z
N MET A 1 -12.25 -45.68 -27.42
CA MET A 1 -11.30 -44.54 -27.53
C MET A 1 -11.98 -43.18 -27.41
N LYS A 2 -13.16 -42.95 -28.05
CA LYS A 2 -13.87 -41.66 -28.00
C LYS A 2 -14.29 -41.19 -26.59
N GLU A 3 -14.74 -42.09 -25.71
CA GLU A 3 -15.16 -41.73 -24.34
C GLU A 3 -14.00 -41.27 -23.44
N LYS A 4 -12.82 -41.89 -23.58
CA LYS A 4 -11.62 -41.48 -22.83
C LYS A 4 -11.16 -40.08 -23.21
N PHE A 5 -11.32 -39.71 -24.48
CA PHE A 5 -10.99 -38.37 -24.98
C PHE A 5 -11.94 -37.32 -24.40
N LEU A 6 -13.25 -37.61 -24.37
CA LEU A 6 -14.27 -36.70 -23.83
C LEU A 6 -14.02 -36.35 -22.35
N ILE A 7 -13.69 -37.36 -21.54
CA ILE A 7 -13.40 -37.15 -20.10
C ILE A 7 -12.15 -36.29 -19.91
N LEU A 8 -11.11 -36.52 -20.70
CA LEU A 8 -9.87 -35.72 -20.67
C LEU A 8 -10.14 -34.26 -21.03
N THR A 9 -10.95 -33.99 -22.04
CA THR A 9 -11.29 -32.62 -22.45
C THR A 9 -12.15 -31.91 -21.40
N VAL A 10 -13.11 -32.61 -20.80
CA VAL A 10 -13.96 -32.06 -19.73
C VAL A 10 -13.14 -31.74 -18.48
N MET A 11 -12.23 -32.63 -18.08
CA MET A 11 -11.33 -32.35 -16.94
C MET A 11 -10.39 -31.17 -17.23
N ALA A 12 -9.85 -31.07 -18.45
CA ALA A 12 -9.01 -29.93 -18.84
C ALA A 12 -9.79 -28.61 -18.78
N LEU A 13 -11.01 -28.58 -19.31
CA LEU A 13 -11.89 -27.40 -19.28
C LEU A 13 -12.27 -26.99 -17.85
N LEU A 14 -12.57 -27.97 -16.98
CA LEU A 14 -12.84 -27.73 -15.56
C LEU A 14 -11.60 -27.16 -14.85
N THR A 15 -10.42 -27.72 -15.12
CA THR A 15 -9.17 -27.27 -14.50
C THR A 15 -8.82 -25.84 -14.93
N VAL A 16 -9.00 -25.51 -16.21
CA VAL A 16 -8.79 -24.14 -16.74
C VAL A 16 -9.82 -23.17 -16.14
N SER A 17 -11.08 -23.58 -16.02
CA SER A 17 -12.13 -22.76 -15.39
C SER A 17 -11.85 -22.51 -13.90
N LEU A 18 -11.41 -23.54 -13.16
CA LEU A 18 -10.96 -23.42 -11.77
C LEU A 18 -9.72 -22.52 -11.66
N LEU A 19 -8.75 -22.63 -12.57
CA LEU A 19 -7.57 -21.76 -12.59
C LEU A 19 -7.89 -20.30 -12.95
N MET A 20 -8.95 -20.01 -13.71
CA MET A 20 -9.38 -18.62 -13.92
C MET A 20 -10.11 -18.05 -12.70
N PHE A 21 -10.84 -18.88 -11.94
CA PHE A 21 -11.56 -18.45 -10.72
C PHE A 21 -10.69 -18.41 -9.46
N PHE A 22 -9.72 -19.32 -9.34
CA PHE A 22 -8.82 -19.47 -8.19
C PHE A 22 -7.35 -19.21 -8.54
N GLY A 23 -7.07 -18.76 -9.77
CA GLY A 23 -5.74 -18.33 -10.15
C GLY A 23 -5.24 -17.30 -9.13
N PRO A 24 -3.95 -17.33 -8.76
CA PRO A 24 -3.41 -16.40 -7.79
C PRO A 24 -3.79 -15.00 -8.25
N LYS A 25 -4.66 -14.32 -7.49
CA LYS A 25 -4.81 -12.87 -7.60
C LYS A 25 -3.40 -12.35 -7.41
N GLU A 26 -2.72 -11.97 -8.50
CA GLU A 26 -1.47 -11.24 -8.41
C GLU A 26 -1.77 -10.09 -7.44
N GLU A 27 -1.16 -10.15 -6.26
CA GLU A 27 -1.31 -9.11 -5.26
C GLU A 27 -0.79 -7.84 -5.94
N ARG A 28 -1.70 -6.98 -6.40
CA ARG A 28 -1.31 -5.66 -6.92
C ARG A 28 -0.64 -4.95 -5.77
N ARG A 29 0.69 -4.87 -5.82
CA ARG A 29 1.46 -4.11 -4.84
C ARG A 29 1.49 -2.67 -5.31
N VAL A 30 0.94 -1.77 -4.50
CA VAL A 30 1.13 -0.34 -4.69
C VAL A 30 2.36 0.06 -3.90
N ASN A 31 3.32 0.67 -4.60
CA ASN A 31 4.61 0.99 -4.00
C ASN A 31 4.50 2.33 -3.25
N ILE A 32 3.89 2.27 -2.05
CA ILE A 32 3.75 3.40 -1.14
C ILE A 32 4.96 3.39 -0.20
N GLU A 33 5.67 4.51 -0.16
CA GLU A 33 6.82 4.71 0.71
C GLU A 33 6.44 5.71 1.80
N VAL A 34 6.59 5.32 3.07
CA VAL A 34 6.36 6.21 4.22
C VAL A 34 7.72 6.64 4.76
N GLY A 35 7.99 7.94 4.67
CA GLY A 35 9.23 8.56 5.12
C GLY A 35 9.06 9.38 6.41
N TYR A 36 10.17 9.54 7.13
CA TYR A 36 10.31 10.37 8.31
C TYR A 36 11.77 10.81 8.43
N THR A 37 12.02 11.95 9.07
CA THR A 37 13.38 12.51 9.17
C THR A 37 14.26 11.83 10.20
N ASN A 38 15.53 11.68 9.83
CA ASN A 38 16.60 11.40 10.76
C ASN A 38 16.87 12.64 11.63
N SER A 39 16.43 12.57 12.88
CA SER A 39 17.36 12.98 13.92
C SER A 39 17.89 11.71 14.56
N SER A 40 19.18 11.68 14.84
CA SER A 40 19.85 10.66 15.66
C SER A 40 19.27 10.53 17.07
N SER A 41 18.19 11.27 17.38
CA SER A 41 17.43 11.20 18.61
C SER A 41 16.52 9.96 18.65
N PRO A 42 16.67 9.09 19.67
CA PRO A 42 15.79 7.96 19.92
C PRO A 42 14.31 8.34 20.02
N PHE A 43 14.01 9.58 20.42
CA PHE A 43 12.64 10.10 20.51
C PHE A 43 11.94 10.12 19.15
N PHE A 44 12.59 10.63 18.11
CA PHE A 44 11.96 10.70 16.79
C PHE A 44 11.75 9.33 16.16
N ARG A 45 12.64 8.37 16.49
CA ARG A 45 12.52 6.99 16.02
C ARG A 45 11.27 6.30 16.55
N SER A 46 10.85 6.57 17.80
CA SER A 46 9.61 5.98 18.34
C SER A 46 8.37 6.55 17.67
N PHE A 47 8.33 7.86 17.40
CA PHE A 47 7.24 8.49 16.65
C PHE A 47 7.12 7.95 15.23
N ALA A 48 8.25 7.83 14.54
CA ALA A 48 8.33 7.24 13.21
C ALA A 48 7.86 5.79 13.18
N TYR A 49 8.38 4.96 14.09
CA TYR A 49 7.99 3.56 14.18
C TYR A 49 6.49 3.40 14.44
N ASP A 50 5.95 4.14 15.41
CA ASP A 50 4.51 4.09 15.73
C ASP A 50 3.65 4.62 14.57
N PHE A 51 4.08 5.69 13.90
CA PHE A 51 3.38 6.22 12.72
C PHE A 51 3.31 5.18 11.62
N THR A 52 4.46 4.59 11.28
CA THR A 52 4.58 3.55 10.26
C THR A 52 3.71 2.35 10.60
N LYS A 53 3.76 1.88 11.86
CA LYS A 53 2.94 0.76 12.34
C LYS A 53 1.45 1.06 12.20
N HIS A 54 1.00 2.20 12.74
CA HIS A 54 -0.41 2.60 12.64
C HIS A 54 -0.85 2.79 11.19
N PHE A 55 0.00 3.37 10.34
CA PHE A 55 -0.31 3.53 8.92
C PHE A 55 -0.55 2.18 8.24
N ILE A 56 0.33 1.20 8.46
CA ILE A 56 0.18 -0.16 7.94
C ILE A 56 -1.12 -0.79 8.45
N ASP A 57 -1.36 -0.77 9.77
CA ASP A 57 -2.57 -1.32 10.38
C ASP A 57 -3.84 -0.73 9.78
N TRP A 58 -3.89 0.59 9.61
CA TRP A 58 -5.03 1.27 8.98
C TRP A 58 -5.13 0.98 7.49
N TRP A 59 -4.01 0.81 6.79
CA TRP A 59 -4.00 0.43 5.38
C TRP A 59 -4.61 -0.95 5.17
N HIS A 60 -4.23 -1.94 5.97
CA HIS A 60 -4.82 -3.28 5.94
C HIS A 60 -6.36 -3.25 6.09
N GLN A 61 -6.88 -2.34 6.92
CA GLN A 61 -8.31 -2.23 7.17
C GLN A 61 -9.09 -1.46 6.08
N ARG A 62 -8.45 -0.58 5.32
CA ARG A 62 -9.16 0.40 4.47
C ARG A 62 -8.65 0.55 3.05
N GLY A 63 -7.37 0.31 2.81
CA GLY A 63 -6.72 0.51 1.51
C GLY A 63 -6.43 -0.80 0.79
N GLU A 64 -6.16 -1.89 1.53
CA GLU A 64 -5.68 -3.15 0.93
C GLU A 64 -6.70 -3.79 -0.01
N GLU A 65 -7.99 -3.75 0.30
CA GLU A 65 -9.02 -4.34 -0.55
C GLU A 65 -9.12 -3.63 -1.91
N GLU A 66 -9.01 -2.29 -1.91
CA GLU A 66 -9.21 -1.45 -3.09
C GLU A 66 -7.94 -1.32 -3.94
N PHE A 67 -6.80 -1.10 -3.30
CA PHE A 67 -5.54 -0.77 -3.95
C PHE A 67 -4.49 -1.88 -3.83
N GLY A 68 -4.70 -2.86 -2.96
CA GLY A 68 -3.74 -3.91 -2.68
C GLY A 68 -2.72 -3.53 -1.61
N ARG A 69 -1.72 -4.40 -1.43
CA ARG A 69 -0.73 -4.26 -0.36
C ARG A 69 0.24 -3.12 -0.65
N ILE A 70 0.63 -2.42 0.41
CA ILE A 70 1.77 -1.50 0.36
C ILE A 70 3.08 -2.25 0.45
N GLY A 71 4.11 -1.75 -0.24
CA GLY A 71 5.48 -2.14 0.05
C GLY A 71 5.85 -1.78 1.49
N GLU A 72 6.83 -2.49 2.07
CA GLU A 72 7.38 -2.08 3.36
C GLU A 72 7.86 -0.62 3.24
N PRO A 73 7.44 0.26 4.15
CA PRO A 73 7.75 1.67 4.03
C PRO A 73 9.26 1.89 4.10
N LEU A 74 9.80 2.38 2.99
CA LEU A 74 11.21 2.65 2.82
C LEU A 74 11.55 4.04 3.36
N TYR A 75 12.64 4.09 4.12
CA TYR A 75 13.30 5.30 4.59
C TYR A 75 13.74 6.17 3.40
N ILE A 76 13.24 7.40 3.32
CA ILE A 76 13.65 8.35 2.28
C ILE A 76 13.80 9.75 2.87
N GLY A 77 15.04 10.23 2.89
CA GLY A 77 15.34 11.68 2.83
C GLY A 77 15.82 12.37 4.12
N GLU A 78 16.53 13.47 3.91
CA GLU A 78 17.27 14.25 4.92
C GLU A 78 16.52 15.51 5.45
N GLU A 79 15.27 15.77 5.03
CA GLU A 79 14.65 17.09 5.29
C GLU A 79 13.43 17.10 6.24
N SER A 80 13.53 17.96 7.26
CA SER A 80 12.50 18.50 8.16
C SER A 80 11.67 17.53 9.02
N GLN A 81 11.33 17.91 10.25
CA GLN A 81 10.53 17.17 11.26
C GLN A 81 9.08 16.86 10.81
N LEU A 82 8.94 16.06 9.76
CA LEU A 82 7.71 15.75 9.07
C LEU A 82 7.55 14.23 8.93
N PHE A 83 6.30 13.77 9.01
CA PHE A 83 5.87 12.51 8.41
C PHE A 83 5.53 12.76 6.96
N VAL A 84 5.94 11.85 6.07
CA VAL A 84 5.71 11.98 4.64
C VAL A 84 5.29 10.66 4.03
N VAL A 85 4.37 10.69 3.08
CA VAL A 85 3.92 9.51 2.31
C VAL A 85 4.10 9.81 0.82
N TYR A 86 4.76 8.90 0.12
CA TYR A 86 5.04 8.98 -1.31
C TYR A 86 4.44 7.79 -2.05
N LEU A 87 4.12 8.01 -3.33
CA LEU A 87 3.90 6.96 -4.32
C LEU A 87 5.14 6.86 -5.20
N LYS A 88 5.77 5.69 -5.26
CA LYS A 88 6.85 5.42 -6.21
C LYS A 88 6.32 4.75 -7.46
N THR A 89 6.58 5.37 -8.60
CA THR A 89 6.23 4.86 -9.93
C THR A 89 7.47 4.81 -10.81
N ASP A 90 7.39 4.17 -11.97
CA ASP A 90 8.52 4.11 -12.92
C ASP A 90 8.99 5.49 -13.39
N SER A 91 8.08 6.48 -13.37
CA SER A 91 8.35 7.89 -13.68
C SER A 91 8.91 8.71 -12.51
N GLY A 92 9.15 8.12 -11.33
CA GLY A 92 9.67 8.80 -10.14
C GLY A 92 8.73 8.75 -8.92
N THR A 93 9.07 9.53 -7.90
CA THR A 93 8.32 9.62 -6.62
C THR A 93 7.36 10.80 -6.60
N LYS A 94 6.10 10.56 -6.21
CA LYS A 94 5.09 11.61 -6.03
C LYS A 94 4.74 11.75 -4.55
N LEU A 95 4.81 12.98 -4.04
CA LEU A 95 4.32 13.31 -2.70
C LEU A 95 2.79 13.15 -2.66
N ILE A 96 2.31 12.34 -1.73
CA ILE A 96 0.88 12.14 -1.47
C ILE A 96 0.43 13.04 -0.31
N TRP A 97 1.17 12.97 0.80
CA TRP A 97 0.78 13.60 2.04
C TRP A 97 2.01 13.91 2.90
N GLN A 98 1.93 15.00 3.67
CA GLN A 98 2.93 15.33 4.69
C GLN A 98 2.28 16.04 5.88
N ALA A 99 2.84 15.85 7.07
CA ALA A 99 2.49 16.62 8.26
C ALA A 99 3.67 16.76 9.20
N ARG A 100 3.63 17.76 10.08
CA ARG A 100 4.62 17.89 11.17
C ARG A 100 4.47 16.75 12.17
N ILE A 101 5.60 16.34 12.74
CA ILE A 101 5.62 15.39 13.85
C ILE A 101 4.88 16.04 15.04
N PRO A 102 3.91 15.34 15.64
CA PRO A 102 3.10 15.89 16.72
C PRO A 102 3.92 16.02 18.01
N VAL A 103 3.39 16.80 18.95
CA VAL A 103 4.01 16.94 20.27
C VAL A 103 3.73 15.70 21.13
N LEU A 104 2.55 15.09 20.98
CA LEU A 104 2.11 13.97 21.81
C LEU A 104 2.05 12.67 21.00
N GLN A 105 2.58 11.58 21.56
CA GLN A 105 2.59 10.26 20.93
C GLN A 105 1.19 9.78 20.53
N LYS A 106 0.17 10.09 21.33
CA LYS A 106 -1.24 9.70 21.05
C LYS A 106 -1.80 10.31 19.75
N GLU A 107 -1.21 11.39 19.26
CA GLU A 107 -1.65 12.07 18.04
C GLU A 107 -1.11 11.38 16.78
N VAL A 108 -0.12 10.48 16.93
CA VAL A 108 0.49 9.73 15.83
C VAL A 108 -0.53 8.81 15.15
N ASP A 109 -1.38 8.10 15.90
CA ASP A 109 -2.45 7.27 15.33
C ASP A 109 -3.45 8.11 14.52
N ILE A 110 -3.80 9.32 15.03
CA ILE A 110 -4.71 10.25 14.32
C ILE A 110 -4.09 10.66 12.99
N LEU A 111 -2.82 11.04 12.99
CA LEU A 111 -2.10 11.40 11.76
C LEU A 111 -2.00 10.23 10.78
N ALA A 112 -1.77 9.01 11.27
CA ALA A 112 -1.73 7.81 10.42
C ALA A 112 -3.09 7.56 9.74
N ARG A 113 -4.21 7.67 10.46
CA ARG A 113 -5.57 7.56 9.88
C ARG A 113 -5.83 8.60 8.80
N ILE A 114 -5.42 9.85 9.05
CA ILE A 114 -5.55 10.94 8.08
C ILE A 114 -4.71 10.62 6.84
N ALA A 115 -3.45 10.21 7.03
CA ALA A 115 -2.54 9.87 5.95
C ALA A 115 -3.09 8.73 5.08
N VAL A 116 -3.60 7.65 5.67
CA VAL A 116 -4.24 6.54 4.94
C VAL A 116 -5.43 7.02 4.12
N SER A 117 -6.31 7.83 4.72
CA SER A 117 -7.50 8.34 4.03
C SER A 117 -7.11 9.22 2.84
N ARG A 118 -6.14 10.13 3.03
CA ARG A 118 -5.60 10.99 1.96
C ARG A 118 -4.89 10.19 0.86
N THR A 119 -4.22 9.12 1.24
CA THR A 119 -3.54 8.21 0.30
C THR A 119 -4.52 7.46 -0.57
N ALA A 120 -5.59 6.93 0.03
CA ALA A 120 -6.66 6.28 -0.71
C ALA A 120 -7.34 7.26 -1.69
N ASP A 121 -7.68 8.46 -1.25
CA ASP A 121 -8.28 9.50 -2.10
C ASP A 121 -7.35 9.88 -3.28
N PHE A 122 -6.06 10.06 -3.00
CA PHE A 122 -5.06 10.35 -4.02
C PHE A 122 -4.96 9.22 -5.05
N LEU A 123 -4.89 7.96 -4.62
CA LEU A 123 -4.76 6.82 -5.53
C LEU A 123 -6.02 6.62 -6.37
N ARG A 124 -7.20 6.83 -5.79
CA ARG A 124 -8.48 6.84 -6.52
C ARG A 124 -8.42 7.83 -7.68
N GLU A 125 -7.99 9.07 -7.42
CA GLU A 125 -7.88 10.08 -8.47
C GLU A 125 -6.74 9.78 -9.46
N TYR A 126 -5.58 9.33 -8.96
CA TYR A 126 -4.43 8.99 -9.78
C TYR A 126 -4.74 7.89 -10.81
N PHE A 127 -5.41 6.83 -10.39
CA PHE A 127 -5.79 5.74 -11.28
C PHE A 127 -6.97 6.13 -12.17
N ARG A 128 -7.94 6.91 -11.67
CA ARG A 128 -9.04 7.44 -12.49
C ARG A 128 -8.52 8.22 -13.70
N GLN A 129 -7.48 9.04 -13.54
CA GLN A 129 -6.90 9.83 -14.64
C GLN A 129 -6.10 8.99 -15.67
N ARG A 130 -5.67 7.78 -15.31
CA ARG A 130 -4.73 6.97 -16.09
C ARG A 130 -5.38 5.80 -16.83
N TYR A 131 -6.60 5.43 -16.44
CA TYR A 131 -7.39 4.35 -17.05
C TYR A 131 -8.66 4.85 -17.77
N ILE A 132 -8.69 6.14 -18.12
CA ILE A 132 -9.62 6.74 -19.11
C ILE A 132 -8.92 6.77 -20.46
#